data_AF-A0ABD2PKU7-F1
#
_entry.id   AF-A0ABD2PKU7-F1
#
_cell.length_a   1.000
_cell.length_b   1.000
_cell.length_c   1.000
_cell.angle_alpha   90.00
_cell.angle_beta   90.00
_cell.angle_gamma   90.00
#
_symmetry.space_group_name_H-M   'P 1'
#
loop_
_entity.id
_entity.type
_entity.pdbx_description
1 polymer ?
#
loop_
_entity_poly.entity_id
_entity_poly.type
_entity_poly.pdbx_seq_one_letter_code
_entity_poly.pdbx_strand_id
1 'polypeptide(L)'
;ETALCSARANVMLYDQESSSWIPSIPTNGQTIAKISLYFNPTSNSYRIVGWRLQDKAVVINCSIPRGLKYHQARNTFHQWRDNKQQVYGLNFIQAEEADKFAAAVHTALDHLAQVHKLMQQQQPHLNPPYMVSLSLINSNGSI
;
A
#
# COMPACT_ATOMS: atom_id res chain seq x y z
N GLU A 1 10.35 0.25 -14.54
CA GLU A 1 9.66 -0.41 -13.41
C GLU A 1 10.11 -1.84 -13.37
N THR A 2 10.33 -2.40 -12.19
CA THR A 2 10.94 -3.73 -12.04
C THR A 2 10.03 -4.62 -11.21
N ALA A 3 9.74 -5.82 -11.72
CA ALA A 3 9.03 -6.84 -10.96
C ALA A 3 9.98 -7.42 -9.90
N LEU A 4 9.58 -7.35 -8.63
CA LEU A 4 10.37 -7.86 -7.51
C LEU A 4 10.00 -9.30 -7.13
N CYS A 5 8.72 -9.63 -7.26
CA CYS A 5 8.19 -10.96 -6.98
C CYS A 5 7.01 -11.23 -7.91
N SER A 6 6.73 -12.50 -8.19
CA SER A 6 5.52 -12.91 -8.91
C SER A 6 4.96 -14.21 -8.35
N ALA A 7 3.64 -14.36 -8.42
CA ALA A 7 2.91 -15.52 -7.94
C ALA A 7 1.69 -15.78 -8.85
N ARG A 8 1.10 -16.97 -8.76
CA ARG A 8 -0.19 -17.27 -9.38
C ARG A 8 -1.30 -17.20 -8.34
N ALA A 9 -2.36 -16.47 -8.66
CA ALA A 9 -3.52 -16.34 -7.78
C ALA A 9 -4.78 -16.01 -8.57
N ASN A 10 -5.93 -16.28 -7.96
CA ASN A 10 -7.21 -15.69 -8.36
C ASN A 10 -7.36 -14.35 -7.64
N VAL A 11 -7.73 -13.31 -8.38
CA VAL A 11 -7.97 -11.97 -7.81
C VAL A 11 -9.45 -11.85 -7.45
N MET A 12 -9.69 -11.51 -6.19
CA MET A 12 -11.01 -11.33 -5.61
C MET A 12 -11.18 -9.87 -5.17
N LEU A 13 -12.40 -9.36 -5.29
CA LEU A 13 -12.84 -8.10 -4.72
C LEU A 13 -13.90 -8.40 -3.68
N TYR A 14 -13.85 -7.73 -2.54
CA TYR A 14 -14.95 -7.80 -1.59
C TYR A 14 -16.05 -6.86 -2.06
N ASP A 15 -17.23 -7.42 -2.31
CA ASP A 15 -18.44 -6.66 -2.55
C ASP A 15 -19.15 -6.42 -1.21
N GLN A 16 -19.38 -5.15 -0.89
CA GLN A 16 -19.98 -4.74 0.38
C GLN A 16 -21.49 -5.00 0.39
N GLU A 17 -22.15 -4.90 -0.77
CA GLU A 17 -23.61 -5.08 -0.87
C GLU A 17 -24.00 -6.53 -0.61
N SER A 18 -23.34 -7.47 -1.30
CA SER A 18 -23.56 -8.90 -1.07
C SER A 18 -22.76 -9.49 0.10
N SER A 19 -21.90 -8.69 0.75
CA SER A 19 -20.98 -9.14 1.81
C SER A 19 -20.14 -10.36 1.40
N SER A 20 -19.79 -10.46 0.12
CA SER A 20 -19.17 -11.65 -0.47
C SER A 20 -17.92 -11.32 -1.29
N TRP A 21 -17.09 -12.33 -1.53
CA TRP A 21 -15.94 -12.22 -2.41
C TRP A 21 -16.33 -12.55 -3.84
N ILE A 22 -16.17 -11.59 -4.74
CA ILE A 22 -16.44 -11.76 -6.17
C ILE A 22 -15.13 -11.75 -6.97
N PRO A 23 -15.03 -12.48 -8.09
CA PRO A 23 -13.89 -12.36 -9.00
C PRO A 23 -13.74 -10.92 -9.50
N SER A 24 -12.51 -10.42 -9.64
CA SER A 24 -12.30 -9.02 -10.06
C SER A 24 -12.76 -8.71 -11.48
N ILE A 25 -12.87 -9.73 -12.33
CA ILE A 25 -13.47 -9.65 -13.67
C ILE A 25 -14.43 -10.82 -13.82
N PRO A 26 -15.69 -10.59 -14.26
CA PRO A 26 -16.61 -11.67 -14.62
C PRO A 26 -15.99 -12.59 -15.68
N THR A 27 -16.07 -13.90 -15.49
CA THR A 27 -15.58 -14.87 -16.48
C THR A 27 -16.32 -16.19 -16.39
N ASN A 28 -16.43 -16.85 -17.54
CA ASN A 28 -17.06 -18.16 -17.70
C ASN A 28 -15.99 -19.28 -17.66
N GLY A 29 -14.73 -18.93 -17.37
CA GLY A 29 -13.56 -19.80 -17.54
C GLY A 29 -12.45 -19.55 -16.51
N GLN A 30 -11.19 -19.70 -16.91
CA GLN A 30 -10.04 -19.68 -16.00
C GLN A 30 -9.85 -18.31 -15.33
N THR A 31 -9.80 -18.29 -14.00
CA THR A 31 -9.67 -17.08 -13.17
C THR A 31 -8.24 -16.77 -12.73
N ILE A 32 -7.29 -17.65 -13.06
CA ILE A 32 -5.90 -17.56 -12.60
C ILE A 32 -5.18 -16.42 -13.33
N ALA A 33 -4.49 -15.60 -12.54
CA ALA A 33 -3.63 -14.53 -13.02
C ALA A 33 -2.20 -14.69 -12.51
N LYS A 34 -1.24 -14.15 -13.27
CA LYS A 34 0.11 -13.88 -12.79
C LYS A 34 0.07 -12.53 -12.09
N ILE A 35 0.30 -12.54 -10.78
CA ILE A 35 0.35 -11.35 -9.92
C ILE A 35 1.82 -11.00 -9.69
N SER A 36 2.17 -9.73 -9.84
CA SER A 36 3.53 -9.24 -9.69
C SER A 36 3.54 -7.98 -8.82
N LEU A 37 4.46 -7.92 -7.87
CA LEU A 37 4.79 -6.71 -7.13
C LEU A 37 5.85 -5.94 -7.92
N TYR A 38 5.53 -4.71 -8.33
CA TYR A 38 6.43 -3.82 -9.05
C TYR A 38 6.95 -2.70 -8.16
N PHE A 39 8.20 -2.31 -8.41
CA PHE A 39 8.82 -1.11 -7.87
C PHE A 39 9.19 -0.14 -9.00
N ASN A 40 8.85 1.13 -8.80
CA ASN A 40 9.28 2.24 -9.63
C ASN A 40 10.29 3.10 -8.83
N PRO A 41 11.60 3.05 -9.15
CA PRO A 41 12.61 3.80 -8.43
C PRO A 41 12.49 5.32 -8.64
N THR A 42 11.98 5.77 -9.79
CA THR A 42 11.84 7.21 -10.11
C THR A 42 10.84 7.90 -9.20
N SER A 43 9.71 7.25 -8.93
CA SER A 43 8.67 7.77 -8.03
C SER A 43 8.71 7.14 -6.63
N ASN A 44 9.70 6.28 -6.37
CA ASN A 44 9.83 5.46 -5.18
C ASN A 44 8.50 4.82 -4.75
N SER A 45 7.80 4.21 -5.71
CA SER A 45 6.44 3.70 -5.52
C SER A 45 6.35 2.21 -5.81
N TYR A 46 5.42 1.55 -5.11
CA TYR A 46 5.12 0.14 -5.30
C TYR A 46 3.69 -0.04 -5.81
N ARG A 47 3.48 -1.09 -6.60
CA ARG A 47 2.15 -1.52 -6.99
C ARG A 47 2.07 -3.03 -7.19
N ILE A 48 0.89 -3.59 -6.95
CA ILE A 48 0.55 -4.95 -7.33
C ILE A 48 -0.21 -4.89 -8.66
N VAL A 49 0.31 -5.58 -9.67
CA VAL A 49 -0.34 -5.72 -10.98
C VAL A 49 -0.58 -7.19 -11.27
N GLY A 50 -1.73 -7.52 -11.85
CA GLY A 50 -2.05 -8.88 -12.24
C GLY A 50 -2.62 -8.95 -13.64
N TRP A 51 -2.12 -9.92 -14.42
CA TRP A 51 -2.65 -10.25 -15.74
C TRP A 51 -3.19 -11.67 -15.73
N ARG A 52 -4.45 -11.82 -16.16
CA ARG A 52 -5.08 -13.13 -16.33
C ARG A 52 -4.30 -13.95 -17.34
N LEU A 53 -4.08 -15.23 -17.05
CA LEU A 53 -3.19 -16.06 -17.86
C LEU A 53 -3.75 -16.30 -19.27
N GLN A 54 -5.06 -16.46 -19.39
CA GLN A 54 -5.78 -16.80 -20.62
C GLN A 54 -5.68 -15.72 -21.70
N ASP A 55 -6.12 -14.50 -21.38
CA ASP A 55 -6.32 -13.40 -22.35
C ASP A 55 -5.46 -12.17 -22.04
N LYS A 56 -4.61 -12.25 -21.01
CA LYS A 56 -3.78 -11.14 -20.54
C LYS A 56 -4.58 -9.92 -20.08
N ALA A 57 -5.87 -10.08 -19.75
CA ALA A 57 -6.65 -9.01 -19.17
C ALA A 57 -6.05 -8.55 -17.83
N VAL A 58 -5.99 -7.23 -17.61
CA VAL A 58 -5.52 -6.65 -16.34
C VAL A 58 -6.60 -6.85 -15.29
N VAL A 59 -6.36 -7.75 -14.33
CA VAL A 59 -7.32 -8.10 -13.27
C VAL A 59 -7.11 -7.32 -11.98
N ILE A 60 -5.94 -6.72 -11.80
CA ILE A 60 -5.62 -5.80 -10.70
C ILE A 60 -4.51 -4.85 -11.12
N ASN A 61 -4.64 -3.59 -10.73
CA ASN A 61 -3.59 -2.59 -10.78
C ASN A 61 -3.76 -1.68 -9.56
N CYS A 62 -3.10 -2.04 -8.46
CA CYS A 62 -3.30 -1.44 -7.15
C CYS A 62 -1.99 -0.85 -6.62
N SER A 63 -1.99 0.46 -6.32
CA SER A 63 -0.88 1.12 -5.64
C SER A 63 -0.74 0.63 -4.20
N ILE A 64 0.50 0.52 -3.72
CA ILE A 64 0.81 0.16 -2.33
C ILE A 64 1.28 1.41 -1.59
N PRO A 65 0.38 2.13 -0.88
CA PRO A 65 0.77 3.29 -0.08
C PRO A 65 1.48 2.87 1.21
N ARG A 66 2.25 3.80 1.77
CA ARG A 66 2.82 3.66 3.11
C ARG A 66 1.70 3.38 4.12
N GLY A 67 1.93 2.43 5.02
CA GLY A 67 1.00 2.10 6.10
C GLY A 67 -0.19 1.24 5.67
N LEU A 68 -0.24 0.79 4.41
CA LEU A 68 -1.19 -0.23 3.97
C LEU A 68 -1.11 -1.45 4.89
N LYS A 69 -2.28 -1.96 5.26
CA LYS A 69 -2.44 -3.13 6.11
C LYS A 69 -2.61 -4.37 5.21
N TYR A 70 -1.52 -5.09 4.99
CA TYR A 70 -1.54 -6.38 4.32
C TYR A 70 -1.85 -7.48 5.34
N HIS A 71 -2.90 -8.26 5.10
CA HIS A 71 -3.41 -9.25 6.03
C HIS A 71 -3.43 -10.65 5.39
N GLN A 72 -2.65 -11.57 5.95
CA GLN A 72 -2.63 -12.99 5.55
C GLN A 72 -3.76 -13.73 6.27
N ALA A 73 -5.00 -13.62 5.76
CA ALA A 73 -6.18 -14.16 6.42
C ALA A 73 -6.18 -15.71 6.48
N ARG A 74 -5.57 -16.36 5.48
CA ARG A 74 -5.26 -17.80 5.45
C ARG A 74 -3.94 -18.03 4.72
N ASN A 75 -3.40 -19.23 4.82
CA ASN A 75 -2.13 -19.65 4.18
C ASN A 75 -2.04 -19.34 2.67
N THR A 76 -3.17 -19.35 1.96
CA THR A 76 -3.23 -19.01 0.53
C THR A 76 -4.19 -17.87 0.24
N PHE A 77 -4.71 -17.18 1.26
CA PHE A 77 -5.66 -16.09 1.05
C PHE A 77 -5.23 -14.85 1.79
N HIS A 78 -4.72 -13.88 1.05
CA HIS A 78 -4.25 -12.60 1.59
C HIS A 78 -5.14 -11.47 1.10
N GLN A 79 -5.32 -10.44 1.91
CA GLN A 79 -6.20 -9.31 1.61
C GLN A 79 -5.64 -7.99 2.11
N TRP A 80 -6.08 -6.90 1.49
CA TRP A 80 -5.79 -5.55 1.95
C TRP A 80 -6.89 -4.60 1.49
N ARG A 81 -6.92 -3.42 2.09
CA ARG A 81 -7.80 -2.31 1.69
C ARG A 81 -6.97 -1.20 1.06
N ASP A 82 -7.44 -0.64 -0.04
CA ASP A 82 -6.83 0.51 -0.68
C ASP A 82 -7.43 1.84 -0.17
N ASN A 83 -6.89 2.96 -0.66
CA ASN A 83 -7.35 4.30 -0.29
C ASN A 83 -8.77 4.61 -0.80
N LYS A 84 -9.26 3.88 -1.80
CA LYS A 84 -10.62 4.00 -2.34
C LYS A 84 -11.62 3.11 -1.61
N GLN A 85 -11.22 2.55 -0.47
CA GLN A 85 -12.02 1.62 0.33
C GLN A 85 -12.33 0.28 -0.35
N GLN A 86 -11.73 -0.02 -1.51
CA GLN A 86 -11.82 -1.33 -2.13
C GLN A 86 -11.00 -2.33 -1.31
N VAL A 87 -11.59 -3.49 -1.00
CA VAL A 87 -10.85 -4.60 -0.41
C VAL A 87 -10.50 -5.58 -1.51
N TYR A 88 -9.21 -5.85 -1.64
CA TYR A 88 -8.67 -6.84 -2.57
C TYR A 88 -8.34 -8.12 -1.81
N GLY A 89 -8.51 -9.24 -2.49
CA GLY A 89 -8.12 -10.56 -2.03
C GLY A 89 -7.33 -11.28 -3.11
N LEU A 90 -6.27 -11.99 -2.71
CA LEU A 90 -5.52 -12.89 -3.57
C LEU A 90 -5.66 -14.30 -3.00
N ASN A 91 -6.27 -15.18 -3.78
CA ASN A 91 -6.32 -16.61 -3.50
C ASN A 91 -5.22 -17.31 -4.30
N PHE A 92 -4.06 -17.52 -3.66
CA PHE A 92 -2.85 -18.09 -4.25
C PHE A 92 -3.03 -19.57 -4.60
N ILE A 93 -2.39 -19.98 -5.71
CA ILE A 93 -2.41 -21.39 -6.15
C ILE A 93 -1.46 -22.24 -5.30
N GLN A 94 -0.34 -21.66 -4.85
CA GLN A 94 0.66 -22.34 -4.02
C GLN A 94 0.93 -21.53 -2.74
N ALA A 95 0.98 -22.22 -1.60
CA ALA A 95 1.30 -21.60 -0.32
C ALA A 95 2.70 -20.98 -0.31
N GLU A 96 3.69 -21.67 -0.87
CA GLU A 96 5.06 -21.14 -0.95
C GLU A 96 5.13 -19.84 -1.78
N GLU A 97 4.35 -19.73 -2.86
CA GLU A 97 4.24 -18.49 -3.64
C GLU A 97 3.55 -17.39 -2.81
N ALA A 98 2.55 -17.74 -1.99
CA ALA A 98 1.88 -16.81 -1.09
C ALA A 98 2.85 -16.23 -0.05
N ASP A 99 3.63 -17.08 0.61
CA ASP A 99 4.61 -16.69 1.63
C ASP A 99 5.69 -15.76 1.07
N LYS A 100 6.27 -16.12 -0.08
CA LYS A 100 7.26 -15.29 -0.78
C LYS A 100 6.67 -13.94 -1.18
N PHE A 101 5.42 -13.94 -1.66
CA PHE A 101 4.74 -12.71 -2.05
C PHE A 101 4.47 -11.81 -0.84
N ALA A 102 4.02 -12.37 0.28
CA ALA A 102 3.81 -11.61 1.51
C ALA A 102 5.12 -11.01 2.05
N ALA A 103 6.21 -11.78 2.10
CA ALA A 103 7.52 -11.29 2.50
C ALA A 103 7.99 -10.11 1.64
N ALA A 104 7.76 -10.17 0.33
CA ALA A 104 8.09 -9.08 -0.60
C ALA A 104 7.23 -7.83 -0.35
N VAL A 105 5.93 -8.00 -0.08
CA VAL A 105 5.04 -6.87 0.25
C VAL A 105 5.43 -6.23 1.58
N HIS A 106 5.73 -7.02 2.61
CA HIS A 106 6.19 -6.48 3.91
C HIS A 106 7.50 -5.70 3.77
N THR A 107 8.48 -6.25 3.05
CA THR A 107 9.73 -5.53 2.73
C THR A 107 9.46 -4.19 2.02
N ALA A 108 8.51 -4.15 1.08
CA ALA A 108 8.13 -2.93 0.40
C ALA A 108 7.49 -1.89 1.35
N LEU A 109 6.62 -2.34 2.26
CA LEU A 109 5.98 -1.47 3.26
C LEU A 109 7.01 -0.88 4.25
N ASP A 110 7.97 -1.70 4.69
CA ASP A 110 9.06 -1.25 5.56
C ASP A 110 9.95 -0.22 4.85
N HIS A 111 10.27 -0.46 3.59
CA HIS A 111 11.03 0.51 2.78
C HIS A 111 10.29 1.85 2.65
N LEU A 112 8.99 1.83 2.35
CA LEU A 112 8.16 3.05 2.29
C LEU A 112 8.10 3.79 3.64
N ALA A 113 8.07 3.05 4.75
CA ALA A 113 8.12 3.63 6.08
C ALA A 113 9.49 4.27 6.38
N GLN A 114 10.58 3.63 5.99
CA GLN A 114 11.94 4.13 6.21
C GLN A 114 12.21 5.41 5.40
N VAL A 115 11.86 5.42 4.12
CA VAL A 115 11.99 6.62 3.28
C VAL A 115 11.25 7.78 3.90
N HIS A 116 10.02 7.54 4.39
CA HIS A 116 9.23 8.59 5.01
C HIS A 116 9.89 9.17 6.27
N LYS A 117 10.48 8.32 7.12
CA LYS A 117 11.23 8.77 8.31
C LYS A 117 12.43 9.64 7.91
N LEU A 118 13.19 9.23 6.90
CA LEU A 118 14.33 10.00 6.41
C LEU A 118 13.92 11.36 5.85
N MET A 119 12.79 11.42 5.13
CA MET A 119 12.25 12.69 4.62
C MET A 119 11.79 13.63 5.76
N GLN A 120 11.25 13.09 6.86
CA GLN A 120 10.87 13.91 8.02
C GLN A 120 12.10 14.48 8.76
N GLN A 121 13.20 13.71 8.85
CA GLN A 121 14.43 14.15 9.53
C GLN A 121 15.18 15.25 8.76
N GLN A 122 14.99 15.34 7.44
CA GLN A 122 15.58 16.40 6.61
C GLN A 122 14.76 17.69 6.59
N GLN A 123 13.59 17.75 7.25
CA GLN A 123 12.93 19.02 7.49
C GLN A 123 13.72 19.78 8.57
N PRO A 124 14.28 20.97 8.27
CA PRO A 124 14.75 21.83 9.34
C PRO A 124 13.54 22.16 10.21
N HIS A 125 13.55 21.70 11.44
CA HIS A 125 12.59 22.09 12.45
C HIS A 125 12.60 23.63 12.52
N LEU A 126 11.56 24.29 12.02
CA LEU A 126 11.32 25.69 12.36
C LEU A 126 10.72 25.69 13.77
N ASN A 127 11.59 25.58 14.79
CA ASN A 127 11.22 26.04 16.12
C ASN A 127 11.11 27.57 16.04
N PRO A 128 9.98 28.20 16.40
CA PRO A 128 9.99 29.64 16.63
C PRO A 128 10.88 29.94 17.85
N PRO A 129 11.93 30.77 17.73
CA PRO A 129 12.70 31.20 18.87
C PRO A 129 12.00 32.40 19.52
N TYR A 130 11.78 32.33 20.82
CA TYR A 130 11.38 33.44 21.70
C TYR A 130 10.00 34.08 21.44
N MET A 131 9.00 33.75 22.27
CA MET A 131 8.21 34.81 22.89
C MET A 131 8.80 35.09 24.27
N VAL A 132 9.80 35.98 24.31
CA VAL A 132 10.10 36.69 25.56
C VAL A 132 8.87 37.55 25.86
N SER A 133 8.30 37.34 27.05
CA SER A 133 7.24 38.17 27.61
C SER A 133 7.65 39.65 27.58
N LEU A 134 6.93 40.47 26.81
CA LEU A 134 6.98 41.93 26.89
C LEU A 134 5.69 42.43 27.54
N SER A 135 5.65 42.41 28.88
CA SER A 135 4.65 43.15 29.67
C SER A 135 5.26 43.89 30.86
N LEU A 136 6.45 44.45 30.67
CA LEU A 136 6.95 45.64 31.37
C LEU A 136 7.63 46.41 30.23
N ILE A 137 7.19 47.58 29.78
CA ILE A 137 7.30 48.88 30.43
C ILE A 137 6.39 49.88 29.67
N ASN A 138 5.54 50.63 30.39
CA ASN A 138 5.13 52.02 30.11
C ASN A 138 4.14 52.40 31.23
N SER A 139 4.45 53.30 32.14
CA SER A 139 4.60 54.72 31.83
C SER A 139 5.15 55.48 33.05
N ASN A 140 6.19 56.29 32.82
CA ASN A 140 6.46 57.48 33.62
C ASN A 140 5.53 58.60 33.14
N GLY A 141 4.92 59.34 34.05
CA GLY A 141 4.07 60.50 33.72
C GLY A 141 3.56 61.27 34.93
N SER A 142 4.48 61.95 35.60
CA SER A 142 4.41 63.15 36.46
C SER A 142 3.06 63.87 36.69
N ILE A 143 2.74 64.19 37.95
CA ILE A 143 2.72 65.52 38.64
C ILE A 143 1.94 65.35 39.95
#